data_AF-A0A1Q6I188-F1
#
_entry.id   AF-A0A1Q6I188-F1
#
_cell.length_a   1.000
_cell.length_b   1.000
_cell.length_c   1.000
_cell.angle_alpha   90.00
_cell.angle_beta   90.00
_cell.angle_gamma   90.00
#
_symmetry.space_group_name_H-M   'P 1'
#
loop_
_entity.id
_entity.type
_entity.pdbx_description
1 polymer ?
#
loop_
_entity_poly.entity_id
_entity_poly.type
_entity_poly.pdbx_seq_one_letter_code
_entity_poly.pdbx_strand_id
1 'polypeptide(L)'
;MKTDTLKKMLLMLLCVVSVNMTALEKELVSDVLPIADPYILFYNDTYYAYGTSRADGFEVYSSKDMKSWERSPRLALSKEDSYGDKWFWAPEVYYVEEDKKFYMFYSVEEHVCVATSDSPLGPFVQDEKKPIREEKGIDTSVFFDEDGKAYLYFVRFTNGNVIWCAELKDNLKEIKEETLTQCVEATEPWELVFGKVVEGPSIVKQGGLYYMFYSANDFRSQD
;
A
#
# COMPACT_ATOMS: atom_id res chain seq x y z
N MET A 1 -72.57 -48.07 6.96
CA MET A 1 -72.03 -49.32 7.52
C MET A 1 -70.51 -49.21 7.48
N LYS A 2 -69.87 -49.18 8.66
CA LYS A 2 -68.41 -49.23 8.95
C LYS A 2 -67.60 -47.96 8.60
N THR A 3 -67.28 -47.04 9.51
CA THR A 3 -66.38 -47.05 10.70
C THR A 3 -64.90 -47.25 10.39
N ASP A 4 -64.11 -46.23 10.76
CA ASP A 4 -62.80 -46.33 11.43
C ASP A 4 -61.76 -47.26 10.83
N THR A 5 -60.91 -46.75 9.92
CA THR A 5 -59.51 -47.22 9.79
C THR A 5 -58.61 -46.25 9.00
N LEU A 6 -58.52 -44.98 9.39
CA LEU A 6 -57.46 -44.10 8.84
C LEU A 6 -56.92 -43.09 9.86
N LYS A 7 -56.75 -43.55 11.10
CA LYS A 7 -55.94 -42.88 12.14
C LYS A 7 -54.83 -43.83 12.55
N LYS A 8 -53.79 -43.92 11.74
CA LYS A 8 -52.40 -44.29 12.09
C LYS A 8 -51.61 -44.43 10.79
N MET A 9 -50.42 -43.84 10.78
CA MET A 9 -49.41 -43.89 9.72
C MET A 9 -49.71 -43.09 8.45
N LEU A 10 -49.50 -41.77 8.53
CA LEU A 10 -48.61 -41.15 7.56
C LEU A 10 -47.86 -39.99 8.22
N LEU A 11 -46.90 -40.38 9.04
CA LEU A 11 -45.76 -39.56 9.41
C LEU A 11 -44.86 -39.55 8.16
N MET A 12 -44.98 -38.55 7.28
CA MET A 12 -44.09 -38.44 6.13
C MET A 12 -43.86 -36.97 5.73
N LEU A 13 -42.65 -36.53 6.01
CA LEU A 13 -41.89 -35.47 5.35
C LEU A 13 -42.52 -34.06 5.28
N LEU A 14 -42.37 -33.30 6.37
CA LEU A 14 -41.93 -31.91 6.22
C LEU A 14 -40.41 -31.93 6.06
N CYS A 15 -39.94 -31.96 4.81
CA CYS A 15 -38.56 -31.58 4.49
C CYS A 15 -38.42 -30.08 4.74
N VAL A 16 -38.06 -29.71 5.95
CA VAL A 16 -37.44 -28.41 6.20
C VAL A 16 -36.04 -28.51 5.59
N VAL A 17 -35.90 -28.04 4.35
CA VAL A 17 -34.59 -27.76 3.78
C VAL A 17 -34.09 -26.52 4.53
N SER A 18 -33.48 -26.72 5.68
CA SER A 18 -32.59 -25.72 6.26
C SER A 18 -31.40 -25.64 5.31
N VAL A 19 -31.42 -24.66 4.40
CA VAL A 19 -30.20 -24.23 3.73
C VAL A 19 -29.32 -23.67 4.84
N ASN A 20 -28.46 -24.51 5.39
CA ASN A 20 -27.32 -24.03 6.13
C ASN A 20 -26.46 -23.31 5.10
N MET A 21 -26.63 -21.99 5.04
CA MET A 21 -25.65 -21.11 4.43
C MET A 21 -24.44 -21.20 5.36
N THR A 22 -23.63 -22.23 5.18
CA THR A 22 -22.26 -22.22 5.67
C THR A 22 -21.65 -20.99 5.03
N ALA A 23 -21.51 -19.92 5.82
CA ALA A 23 -20.59 -18.87 5.49
C ALA A 23 -19.30 -19.58 5.09
N LEU A 24 -18.85 -19.38 3.85
CA LEU A 24 -17.54 -19.84 3.45
C LEU A 24 -16.60 -19.24 4.50
N GLU A 25 -16.05 -20.06 5.38
CA GLU A 25 -14.94 -19.62 6.21
C GLU A 25 -13.90 -19.12 5.21
N LYS A 26 -13.69 -17.80 5.20
CA LYS A 26 -12.57 -17.22 4.47
C LYS A 26 -11.35 -17.88 5.07
N GLU A 27 -10.75 -18.78 4.29
CA GLU A 27 -9.53 -19.47 4.65
C GLU A 27 -8.53 -18.41 5.06
N LEU A 28 -8.14 -18.42 6.34
CA LEU A 28 -7.17 -17.48 6.87
C LEU A 28 -5.81 -17.87 6.29
N VAL A 29 -5.41 -17.19 5.21
CA VAL A 29 -4.23 -17.57 4.41
C VAL A 29 -2.92 -17.41 5.19
N SER A 30 -2.88 -16.58 6.25
CA SER A 30 -1.73 -16.36 7.13
C SER A 30 -2.11 -15.48 8.33
N ASP A 31 -1.47 -15.68 9.49
CA ASP A 31 -1.54 -14.75 10.65
C ASP A 31 -0.70 -13.47 10.44
N VAL A 32 0.05 -13.40 9.33
CA VAL A 32 0.96 -12.32 8.98
C VAL A 32 0.70 -11.85 7.55
N LEU A 33 0.68 -10.55 7.32
CA LEU A 33 0.61 -9.97 5.97
C LEU A 33 1.85 -10.41 5.14
N PRO A 34 1.68 -11.09 4.00
CA PRO A 34 2.79 -11.63 3.22
C PRO A 34 3.39 -10.57 2.27
N ILE A 35 3.77 -9.42 2.83
CA ILE A 35 4.28 -8.26 2.09
C ILE A 35 5.54 -7.71 2.77
N ALA A 36 6.48 -7.20 1.99
CA ALA A 36 7.54 -6.32 2.46
C ALA A 36 7.14 -4.85 2.26
N ASP A 37 7.90 -3.93 2.85
CA ASP A 37 7.70 -2.47 2.77
C ASP A 37 6.23 -2.07 3.03
N PRO A 38 5.66 -2.47 4.18
CA PRO A 38 4.23 -2.34 4.42
C PRO A 38 3.82 -0.89 4.64
N TYR A 39 2.77 -0.48 3.95
CA TYR A 39 2.04 0.76 4.23
C TYR A 39 0.57 0.45 4.56
N ILE A 40 0.01 1.12 5.57
CA ILE A 40 -1.39 0.96 5.97
C ILE A 40 -2.13 2.30 5.87
N LEU A 41 -3.11 2.35 4.98
CA LEU A 41 -4.10 3.42 4.92
C LEU A 41 -5.28 3.09 5.85
N PHE A 42 -5.68 4.02 6.70
CA PHE A 42 -6.97 3.93 7.39
C PHE A 42 -8.00 4.85 6.71
N TYR A 43 -9.06 4.26 6.18
CA TYR A 43 -10.11 4.99 5.45
C TYR A 43 -11.48 4.34 5.67
N ASN A 44 -12.51 5.14 6.00
CA ASN A 44 -13.89 4.69 6.25
C ASN A 44 -13.97 3.44 7.16
N ASP A 45 -13.41 3.55 8.37
CA ASP A 45 -13.38 2.49 9.39
C ASP A 45 -12.77 1.17 8.90
N THR A 46 -11.81 1.24 7.97
CA THR A 46 -11.16 0.08 7.37
C THR A 46 -9.68 0.37 7.19
N TYR A 47 -8.84 -0.60 7.54
CA TYR A 47 -7.41 -0.58 7.25
C TYR A 47 -7.17 -1.25 5.91
N TYR A 48 -6.35 -0.63 5.06
CA TYR A 48 -5.90 -1.17 3.79
C TYR A 48 -4.39 -1.26 3.79
N ALA A 49 -3.85 -2.47 3.65
CA ALA A 49 -2.42 -2.71 3.61
C ALA A 49 -1.95 -2.96 2.17
N TYR A 50 -0.85 -2.31 1.83
CA TYR A 50 -0.13 -2.41 0.56
C TYR A 50 1.33 -2.69 0.86
N GLY A 51 2.02 -3.34 -0.07
CA GLY A 51 3.44 -3.63 0.10
C GLY A 51 4.02 -4.40 -1.08
N THR A 52 5.33 -4.53 -1.08
CA THR A 52 6.11 -5.32 -2.02
C THR A 52 5.76 -6.79 -1.88
N SER A 53 5.22 -7.42 -2.92
CA SER A 53 4.74 -8.82 -2.85
C SER A 53 4.72 -9.57 -4.17
N ARG A 54 4.66 -8.87 -5.30
CA ARG A 54 4.53 -9.47 -6.63
C ARG A 54 5.50 -8.85 -7.64
N ALA A 55 5.73 -9.57 -8.73
CA ALA A 55 6.54 -9.09 -9.84
C ALA A 55 5.78 -8.21 -10.83
N ASP A 56 4.44 -8.29 -10.85
CA ASP A 56 3.55 -7.72 -11.88
C ASP A 56 2.60 -6.63 -11.36
N GLY A 57 2.86 -6.07 -10.18
CA GLY A 57 2.08 -4.98 -9.58
C GLY A 57 1.95 -5.11 -8.07
N PHE A 58 0.88 -4.53 -7.51
CA PHE A 58 0.63 -4.51 -6.07
C PHE A 58 -0.70 -5.16 -5.70
N GLU A 59 -0.67 -5.90 -4.60
CA GLU A 59 -1.88 -6.42 -3.95
C GLU A 59 -2.41 -5.41 -2.93
N VAL A 60 -3.64 -5.63 -2.48
CA VAL A 60 -4.21 -4.89 -1.34
C VAL A 60 -4.95 -5.85 -0.43
N TYR A 61 -4.76 -5.65 0.86
CA TYR A 61 -5.40 -6.39 1.94
C TYR A 61 -6.25 -5.44 2.75
N SER A 62 -7.40 -5.90 3.24
CA SER A 62 -8.29 -5.08 4.08
C SER A 62 -8.52 -5.71 5.44
N SER A 63 -8.63 -4.89 6.48
CA SER A 63 -8.87 -5.34 7.86
C SER A 63 -9.74 -4.35 8.62
N LYS A 64 -10.45 -4.86 9.64
CA LYS A 64 -11.21 -4.05 10.61
C LYS A 64 -10.49 -3.89 11.95
N ASP A 65 -9.45 -4.68 12.22
CA ASP A 65 -8.79 -4.76 13.53
C ASP A 65 -7.26 -4.82 13.45
N MET A 66 -6.70 -4.72 12.24
CA MET A 66 -5.27 -4.90 11.90
C MET A 66 -4.71 -6.28 12.24
N LYS A 67 -5.55 -7.25 12.62
CA LYS A 67 -5.14 -8.61 12.98
C LYS A 67 -5.57 -9.61 11.91
N SER A 68 -6.82 -9.56 11.50
CA SER A 68 -7.35 -10.40 10.44
C SER A 68 -7.44 -9.63 9.13
N TRP A 69 -6.81 -10.16 8.09
CA TRP A 69 -6.66 -9.49 6.79
C TRP A 69 -7.31 -10.31 5.68
N GLU A 70 -8.08 -9.63 4.83
CA GLU A 70 -8.66 -10.19 3.62
C GLU A 70 -7.93 -9.65 2.39
N ARG A 71 -7.34 -10.54 1.60
CA ARG A 71 -6.72 -10.20 0.31
C ARG A 71 -7.80 -9.88 -0.73
N SER A 72 -7.66 -8.76 -1.43
CA SER A 72 -8.50 -8.46 -2.60
C SER A 72 -8.31 -9.50 -3.70
N PRO A 73 -9.38 -9.93 -4.40
CA PRO A 73 -9.27 -10.86 -5.52
C PRO A 73 -8.64 -10.24 -6.78
N ARG A 74 -8.43 -8.92 -6.79
CA ARG A 74 -7.77 -8.17 -7.88
C ARG A 74 -6.58 -7.41 -7.32
N LEU A 75 -5.58 -7.19 -8.17
CA LEU A 75 -4.49 -6.28 -7.87
C LEU A 75 -5.01 -4.87 -7.63
N ALA A 76 -4.39 -4.17 -6.69
CA ALA A 76 -4.57 -2.74 -6.51
C ALA A 76 -4.00 -2.01 -7.72
N LEU A 77 -2.81 -2.39 -8.18
CA LEU A 77 -2.18 -1.86 -9.39
C LEU A 77 -1.65 -3.03 -10.21
N SER A 78 -1.92 -3.02 -11.52
CA SER A 78 -1.34 -3.94 -12.49
C SER A 78 -0.23 -3.23 -13.25
N LYS A 79 0.83 -3.96 -13.65
CA LYS A 79 1.85 -3.42 -14.57
C LYS A 79 1.25 -2.88 -15.88
N GLU A 80 0.13 -3.45 -16.33
CA GLU A 80 -0.59 -2.98 -17.52
C GLU A 80 -1.20 -1.58 -17.36
N ASP A 81 -1.28 -1.07 -16.14
CA ASP A 81 -1.81 0.25 -15.80
C ASP A 81 -0.71 1.22 -15.33
N SER A 82 0.56 0.80 -15.44
CA SER A 82 1.74 1.52 -14.93
C SER A 82 2.85 1.62 -15.99
N TYR A 83 3.78 2.56 -15.77
CA TYR A 83 5.14 2.51 -16.27
C TYR A 83 5.88 1.28 -15.73
N GLY A 84 6.81 0.74 -16.52
CA GLY A 84 7.67 -0.39 -16.15
C GLY A 84 6.97 -1.75 -16.12
N ASP A 85 7.76 -2.82 -16.17
CA ASP A 85 7.27 -4.20 -16.26
C ASP A 85 7.71 -5.10 -15.07
N LYS A 86 8.55 -4.59 -14.18
CA LYS A 86 9.15 -5.33 -13.06
C LYS A 86 9.59 -4.42 -11.92
N TRP A 87 9.98 -5.04 -10.80
CA TRP A 87 10.56 -4.34 -9.63
C TRP A 87 9.59 -3.33 -9.02
N PHE A 88 8.32 -3.74 -8.88
CA PHE A 88 7.29 -2.99 -8.18
C PHE A 88 7.53 -3.07 -6.67
N TRP A 89 7.91 -1.95 -6.06
CA TRP A 89 8.33 -1.87 -4.66
C TRP A 89 7.68 -0.70 -3.90
N ALA A 90 7.59 -0.87 -2.57
CA ALA A 90 7.30 0.14 -1.57
C ALA A 90 6.14 1.08 -1.92
N PRO A 91 4.91 0.57 -2.12
CA PRO A 91 3.75 1.40 -2.39
C PRO A 91 3.23 2.09 -1.11
N GLU A 92 2.99 3.40 -1.18
CA GLU A 92 2.20 4.14 -0.20
C GLU A 92 0.93 4.71 -0.85
N VAL A 93 -0.19 4.73 -0.12
CA VAL A 93 -1.49 5.16 -0.67
C VAL A 93 -2.13 6.24 0.19
N TYR A 94 -2.44 7.38 -0.40
CA TYR A 94 -3.06 8.52 0.27
C TYR A 94 -4.41 8.84 -0.35
N TYR A 95 -5.38 9.18 0.48
CA TYR A 95 -6.63 9.75 0.02
C TYR A 95 -6.55 11.28 0.08
N VAL A 96 -6.84 11.94 -1.04
CA VAL A 96 -6.81 13.39 -1.20
C VAL A 96 -8.24 13.88 -1.33
N GLU A 97 -8.72 14.61 -0.32
CA GLU A 97 -10.13 15.00 -0.20
C GLU A 97 -10.55 16.01 -1.27
N GLU A 98 -9.66 16.94 -1.62
CA GLU A 98 -9.89 17.97 -2.64
C GLU A 98 -10.21 17.34 -4.01
N ASP A 99 -9.53 16.24 -4.33
CA ASP A 99 -9.70 15.49 -5.58
C ASP A 99 -10.71 14.35 -5.47
N LYS A 100 -11.06 13.95 -4.25
CA LYS A 100 -11.84 12.74 -3.93
C LYS A 100 -11.25 11.49 -4.56
N LYS A 101 -9.92 11.37 -4.51
CA LYS A 101 -9.16 10.31 -5.16
C LYS A 101 -8.10 9.73 -4.24
N PHE A 102 -7.74 8.48 -4.52
CA PHE A 102 -6.59 7.82 -3.93
C PHE A 102 -5.39 7.97 -4.87
N TYR A 103 -4.24 8.30 -4.29
CA TYR A 103 -2.95 8.37 -4.97
C TYR A 103 -2.05 7.27 -4.41
N MET A 104 -1.60 6.37 -5.27
CA MET A 104 -0.58 5.37 -4.93
C MET A 104 0.76 5.88 -5.45
N PHE A 105 1.68 6.19 -4.55
CA PHE A 105 3.08 6.46 -4.86
C PHE A 105 3.86 5.16 -4.68
N TYR A 106 4.76 4.86 -5.61
CA TYR A 106 5.47 3.58 -5.62
C TYR A 106 6.76 3.67 -6.43
N SER A 107 7.54 2.60 -6.36
CA SER A 107 8.73 2.42 -7.20
C SER A 107 8.50 1.31 -8.22
N VAL A 108 8.99 1.50 -9.43
CA VAL A 108 9.01 0.47 -10.49
C VAL A 108 10.25 0.67 -11.35
N GLU A 109 10.98 -0.40 -11.63
CA GLU A 109 12.26 -0.35 -12.34
C GLU A 109 13.25 0.72 -11.80
N GLU A 110 13.30 0.89 -10.48
CA GLU A 110 14.07 1.94 -9.81
C GLU A 110 13.69 3.36 -10.24
N HIS A 111 12.41 3.62 -10.55
CA HIS A 111 11.87 4.96 -10.75
C HIS A 111 10.66 5.18 -9.86
N VAL A 112 10.57 6.38 -9.29
CA VAL A 112 9.43 6.82 -8.49
C VAL A 112 8.25 7.20 -9.39
N CYS A 113 7.09 6.65 -9.11
CA CYS A 113 5.88 6.78 -9.91
C CYS A 113 4.68 7.12 -9.01
N VAL A 114 3.60 7.58 -9.65
CA VAL A 114 2.31 7.77 -9.00
C VAL A 114 1.18 7.39 -9.95
N ALA A 115 0.18 6.72 -9.40
CA ALA A 115 -1.05 6.31 -10.07
C ALA A 115 -2.26 6.71 -9.22
N THR A 116 -3.45 6.81 -9.81
CA THR A 116 -4.66 7.23 -9.09
C THR A 116 -5.80 6.23 -9.20
N SER A 117 -6.69 6.22 -8.21
CA SER A 117 -7.91 5.42 -8.21
C SER A 117 -9.05 6.16 -7.51
N ASP A 118 -10.30 5.78 -7.82
CA ASP A 118 -11.49 6.23 -7.10
C ASP A 118 -11.82 5.31 -5.90
N SER A 119 -10.99 4.29 -5.65
CA SER A 119 -11.19 3.27 -4.62
C SER A 119 -9.87 2.92 -3.93
N PRO A 120 -9.85 2.69 -2.61
CA PRO A 120 -8.64 2.21 -1.93
C PRO A 120 -8.25 0.80 -2.42
N LEU A 121 -9.17 0.06 -3.02
CA LEU A 121 -8.91 -1.27 -3.59
C LEU A 121 -8.34 -1.24 -5.02
N GLY A 122 -8.17 -0.05 -5.61
CA GLY A 122 -7.84 0.09 -7.03
C GLY A 122 -9.02 -0.20 -7.98
N PRO A 123 -8.74 -0.36 -9.30
CA PRO A 123 -7.41 -0.31 -9.89
C PRO A 123 -6.81 1.10 -9.82
N PHE A 124 -5.53 1.18 -9.45
CA PHE A 124 -4.72 2.38 -9.58
C PHE A 124 -4.12 2.41 -10.99
N VAL A 125 -4.30 3.53 -11.68
CA VAL A 125 -3.92 3.69 -13.08
C VAL A 125 -3.13 4.98 -13.26
N GLN A 126 -2.08 4.93 -14.08
CA GLN A 126 -1.42 6.12 -14.60
C GLN A 126 -2.14 6.60 -15.86
N ASP A 127 -2.56 7.87 -15.88
CA ASP A 127 -3.14 8.48 -17.09
C ASP A 127 -2.11 8.53 -18.23
N GLU A 128 -0.85 8.79 -17.87
CA GLU A 128 0.31 8.70 -18.74
C GLU A 128 1.37 7.84 -18.03
N LYS A 129 1.79 6.74 -18.67
CA LYS A 129 2.73 5.78 -18.10
C LYS A 129 4.16 6.30 -18.14
N LYS A 130 4.50 7.17 -17.19
CA LYS A 130 5.83 7.74 -17.01
C LYS A 130 6.18 7.86 -15.52
N PRO A 131 7.47 7.87 -15.17
CA PRO A 131 7.87 8.19 -13.80
C PRO A 131 7.71 9.68 -13.50
N ILE A 132 7.73 10.03 -12.21
CA ILE A 132 7.75 11.43 -11.76
C ILE A 132 9.07 12.10 -12.17
N ARG A 133 10.17 11.32 -12.20
CA ARG A 133 11.52 11.74 -12.60
C ARG A 133 12.20 10.66 -13.43
N GLU A 134 12.98 11.08 -14.42
CA GLU A 134 13.84 10.18 -15.21
C GLU A 134 15.06 9.67 -14.43
N GLU A 135 15.48 10.40 -13.38
CA GLU A 135 16.55 9.93 -12.50
C GLU A 135 16.04 8.76 -11.66
N LYS A 136 16.84 7.69 -11.59
CA LYS A 136 16.53 6.54 -10.76
C LYS A 136 16.37 6.91 -9.29
N GLY A 137 15.38 6.31 -8.66
CA GLY A 137 15.06 6.45 -7.24
C GLY A 137 13.98 5.47 -6.81
N ILE A 138 13.87 5.26 -5.50
CA ILE A 138 12.92 4.32 -4.89
C ILE A 138 12.27 4.93 -3.64
N ASP A 139 11.39 4.15 -3.00
CA ASP A 139 10.83 4.39 -1.66
C ASP A 139 10.19 5.75 -1.48
N THR A 140 9.07 5.96 -2.17
CA THR A 140 8.28 7.19 -2.07
C THR A 140 7.50 7.27 -0.76
N SER A 141 7.54 8.44 -0.12
CA SER A 141 6.64 8.79 0.98
C SER A 141 6.22 10.25 0.88
N VAL A 142 4.92 10.53 0.94
CA VAL A 142 4.33 11.85 0.81
C VAL A 142 3.89 12.37 2.18
N PHE A 143 4.34 13.58 2.49
CA PHE A 143 3.90 14.32 3.65
C PHE A 143 3.06 15.53 3.21
N PHE A 144 1.80 15.56 3.65
CA PHE A 144 0.90 16.70 3.48
C PHE A 144 1.00 17.59 4.72
N ASP A 145 1.43 18.83 4.55
CA ASP A 145 1.60 19.79 5.65
C ASP A 145 0.36 20.68 5.82
N GLU A 146 0.25 21.29 7.00
CA GLU A 146 -0.86 22.15 7.41
C GLU A 146 -0.89 23.49 6.65
N ASP A 147 0.18 23.84 5.94
CA ASP A 147 0.22 25.00 5.05
C ASP A 147 -0.39 24.74 3.65
N GLY A 148 -0.88 23.52 3.43
CA GLY A 148 -1.51 23.08 2.18
C GLY A 148 -0.51 22.56 1.14
N LYS A 149 0.79 22.50 1.45
CA LYS A 149 1.80 21.92 0.58
C LYS A 149 1.94 20.43 0.81
N ALA A 150 2.36 19.72 -0.23
CA ALA A 150 2.77 18.33 -0.14
C ALA A 150 4.24 18.20 -0.51
N TYR A 151 4.94 17.29 0.17
CA TYR A 151 6.35 17.03 -0.02
C TYR A 151 6.56 15.55 -0.30
N LEU A 152 7.25 15.23 -1.39
CA LEU A 152 7.66 13.87 -1.71
C LEU A 152 9.07 13.62 -1.18
N TYR A 153 9.17 12.68 -0.26
CA TYR A 153 10.41 12.07 0.18
C TYR A 153 10.67 10.80 -0.62
N PHE A 154 11.91 10.59 -1.03
CA PHE A 154 12.30 9.42 -1.81
C PHE A 154 13.81 9.20 -1.74
N VAL A 155 14.24 8.00 -2.10
CA VAL A 155 15.64 7.63 -2.16
C VAL A 155 16.23 8.00 -3.51
N ARG A 156 17.43 8.59 -3.50
CA ARG A 156 18.30 8.74 -4.67
C ARG A 156 19.61 8.00 -4.43
N PHE A 157 20.23 7.55 -5.52
CA PHE A 157 21.49 6.80 -5.49
C PHE A 157 22.73 7.70 -5.59
N THR A 158 22.76 8.80 -4.81
CA THR A 158 23.82 9.82 -4.94
C THR A 158 25.12 9.44 -4.22
N ASN A 159 25.04 8.63 -3.16
CA ASN A 159 26.21 8.17 -2.39
C ASN A 159 25.84 6.91 -1.57
N GLY A 160 25.42 5.85 -2.25
CA GLY A 160 24.56 4.82 -1.66
C GLY A 160 23.09 5.25 -1.71
N ASN A 161 22.22 4.64 -0.90
CA ASN A 161 20.83 5.08 -0.77
C ASN A 161 20.79 6.29 0.16
N VAL A 162 20.31 7.42 -0.35
CA VAL A 162 20.23 8.70 0.36
C VAL A 162 18.81 9.22 0.24
N ILE A 163 18.21 9.66 1.34
CA ILE A 163 16.86 10.23 1.35
C ILE A 163 16.94 11.69 0.92
N TRP A 164 16.11 12.06 -0.05
CA TRP A 164 15.90 13.41 -0.54
C TRP A 164 14.43 13.80 -0.43
N CYS A 165 14.16 15.09 -0.52
CA CYS A 165 12.83 15.66 -0.50
C CYS A 165 12.68 16.73 -1.59
N ALA A 166 11.50 16.83 -2.17
CA ALA A 166 11.08 17.97 -2.99
C ALA A 166 9.60 18.30 -2.74
N GLU A 167 9.24 19.58 -2.88
CA GLU A 167 7.85 20.00 -2.88
C GLU A 167 7.14 19.42 -4.11
N LEU A 168 5.96 18.82 -3.93
CA LEU A 168 5.10 18.41 -5.02
C LEU A 168 4.41 19.62 -5.64
N LYS A 169 4.12 19.56 -6.94
CA LYS A 169 3.19 20.48 -7.58
C LYS A 169 1.76 20.13 -7.16
N ASP A 170 0.84 21.07 -7.35
CA ASP A 170 -0.57 20.94 -6.97
C ASP A 170 -1.26 19.71 -7.62
N ASN A 171 -0.75 19.21 -8.74
CA ASN A 171 -1.26 18.01 -9.40
C ASN A 171 -0.84 16.68 -8.73
N LEU A 172 0.04 16.74 -7.72
CA LEU A 172 0.62 15.60 -6.99
C LEU A 172 1.30 14.54 -7.87
N LYS A 173 1.63 14.89 -9.11
CA LYS A 173 2.22 13.98 -10.11
C LYS A 173 3.61 14.41 -10.56
N GLU A 174 4.04 15.58 -10.13
CA GLU A 174 5.32 16.19 -10.47
C GLU A 174 5.91 16.86 -9.24
N ILE A 175 7.24 16.87 -9.13
CA ILE A 175 7.94 17.65 -8.13
C ILE A 175 8.40 19.00 -8.69
N LYS A 176 8.67 19.95 -7.79
CA LYS A 176 9.39 21.19 -8.05
C LYS A 176 10.89 20.91 -7.93
N GLU A 177 11.56 20.58 -9.04
CA GLU A 177 12.98 20.19 -9.05
C GLU A 177 13.91 21.21 -8.38
N GLU A 178 13.58 22.50 -8.44
CA GLU A 178 14.32 23.57 -7.78
C GLU A 178 14.30 23.51 -6.24
N THR A 179 13.40 22.72 -5.66
CA THR A 179 13.26 22.52 -4.21
C THR A 179 13.97 21.25 -3.72
N LEU A 180 14.59 20.49 -4.62
CA LEU A 180 15.21 19.21 -4.33
C LEU A 180 16.34 19.37 -3.29
N THR A 181 16.17 18.73 -2.14
CA THR A 181 17.03 18.89 -0.97
C THR A 181 17.42 17.53 -0.39
N GLN A 182 18.70 17.33 -0.09
CA GLN A 182 19.17 16.12 0.60
C GLN A 182 18.71 16.16 2.07
N CYS A 183 18.18 15.05 2.58
CA CYS A 183 17.70 14.96 3.96
C CYS A 183 18.64 14.16 4.84
N VAL A 184 18.80 12.86 4.54
CA VAL A 184 19.55 11.92 5.39
C VAL A 184 20.43 11.06 4.50
N GLU A 185 21.70 10.90 4.90
CA GLU A 185 22.60 9.87 4.38
C GLU A 185 23.13 9.05 5.56
N ALA A 186 23.52 7.79 5.34
CA ALA A 186 24.14 6.98 6.39
C ALA A 186 25.50 7.60 6.82
N THR A 187 25.62 7.98 8.08
CA THR A 187 26.84 8.55 8.67
C THR A 187 27.23 7.90 9.98
N GLU A 188 26.27 7.34 10.72
CA GLU A 188 26.51 6.75 12.03
C GLU A 188 27.00 5.30 11.91
N PRO A 189 27.83 4.81 12.86
CA PRO A 189 28.38 3.46 12.78
C PRO A 189 27.34 2.33 12.65
N TRP A 190 26.15 2.49 13.24
CA TRP A 190 25.07 1.51 13.18
C TRP A 190 24.34 1.48 11.81
N GLU A 191 24.49 2.53 11.00
CA GLU A 191 23.90 2.65 9.65
C GLU A 191 24.80 2.08 8.54
N LEU A 192 26.04 1.74 8.91
CA LEU A 192 27.13 1.38 7.99
C LEU A 192 27.59 -0.06 8.18
N VAL A 193 26.78 -0.88 8.85
CA VAL A 193 27.13 -2.28 9.14
C VAL A 193 27.11 -3.12 7.88
N PHE A 194 26.10 -2.92 7.01
CA PHE A 194 26.05 -3.56 5.70
C PHE A 194 25.54 -2.61 4.62
N GLY A 195 26.45 -2.13 3.77
CA GLY A 195 26.14 -1.17 2.72
C GLY A 195 26.06 0.26 3.26
N LYS A 196 25.92 1.23 2.35
CA LYS A 196 25.67 2.63 2.70
C LYS A 196 24.24 2.96 2.29
N VAL A 197 23.29 2.62 3.17
CA VAL A 197 21.87 2.63 2.87
C VAL A 197 21.13 3.40 3.96
N VAL A 198 20.40 4.43 3.56
CA VAL A 198 19.23 4.95 4.27
C VAL A 198 18.05 5.02 3.32
N GLU A 199 16.92 4.44 3.71
CA GLU A 199 15.77 4.21 2.83
C GLU A 199 14.44 4.13 3.62
N GLY A 200 13.32 3.88 2.92
CA GLY A 200 11.99 3.81 3.53
C GLY A 200 11.62 5.02 4.42
N PRO A 201 11.66 6.27 3.91
CA PRO A 201 11.31 7.44 4.71
C PRO A 201 9.84 7.40 5.15
N SER A 202 9.54 7.90 6.34
CA SER A 202 8.16 8.17 6.80
C SER A 202 8.15 9.40 7.70
N ILE A 203 7.31 10.38 7.39
CA ILE A 203 7.33 11.69 8.07
C ILE A 203 6.04 11.90 8.86
N VAL A 204 6.20 12.35 10.11
CA VAL A 204 5.09 12.78 10.98
C VAL A 204 5.41 14.14 11.56
N LYS A 205 4.40 15.01 11.66
CA LYS A 205 4.50 16.30 12.35
C LYS A 205 3.79 16.23 13.70
N GLN A 206 4.47 16.60 14.77
CA GLN A 206 3.90 16.65 16.12
C GLN A 206 4.48 17.82 16.92
N GLY A 207 3.62 18.67 17.48
CA GLY A 207 4.06 19.80 18.32
C GLY A 207 4.94 20.82 17.59
N GLY A 208 4.74 21.00 16.28
CA GLY A 208 5.55 21.89 15.44
C GLY A 208 6.91 21.31 15.02
N LEU A 209 7.21 20.07 15.38
CA LEU A 209 8.41 19.35 14.96
C LEU A 209 8.07 18.34 13.87
N TYR A 210 9.00 18.16 12.94
CA TYR A 210 8.96 17.14 11.90
C TYR A 210 9.86 15.99 12.30
N TYR A 211 9.33 14.78 12.30
CA TYR A 211 10.03 13.55 12.63
C TYR A 211 10.10 12.69 11.37
N MET A 212 11.33 12.36 10.94
CA MET A 212 11.56 11.39 9.87
C MET A 212 12.00 10.07 10.50
N PHE A 213 11.21 9.04 10.28
CA PHE A 213 11.60 7.65 10.48
C PHE A 213 12.22 7.15 9.16
N TYR A 214 13.24 6.31 9.26
CA TYR A 214 13.91 5.70 8.12
C TYR A 214 14.56 4.38 8.55
N SER A 215 14.87 3.54 7.57
CA SER A 215 15.64 2.32 7.74
C SER A 215 17.08 2.53 7.27
N ALA A 216 18.03 1.79 7.83
CA ALA A 216 19.43 1.83 7.41
C ALA A 216 20.02 0.42 7.30
N ASN A 217 21.14 0.30 6.57
CA ASN A 217 21.73 -0.95 6.08
C ASN A 217 20.91 -1.61 4.95
N ASP A 218 21.57 -2.43 4.15
CA ASP A 218 20.93 -3.29 3.15
C ASP A 218 19.93 -4.24 3.84
N PHE A 219 18.74 -4.41 3.27
CA PHE A 219 17.67 -5.24 3.84
C PHE A 219 18.06 -6.71 4.12
N ARG A 220 19.18 -7.18 3.55
CA ARG A 220 19.75 -8.52 3.81
C ARG A 220 20.64 -8.56 5.05
N SER A 221 20.84 -7.44 5.74
CA SER A 221 21.53 -7.37 7.02
C SER A 221 20.86 -8.29 8.05
N GLN A 222 21.68 -8.88 8.92
CA GLN A 222 21.22 -9.79 9.99
C GLN A 222 21.22 -9.13 11.37
N ASP A 223 21.70 -7.90 11.46
CA ASP A 223 21.84 -7.11 12.69
C ASP A 223 20.52 -6.45 13.13
#